data_AF-A0A6B3NHI7-F1
#
_entry.id   AF-A0A6B3NHI7-F1
#
_cell.length_a   1.000
_cell.length_b   1.000
_cell.length_c   1.000
_cell.angle_alpha   90.00
_cell.angle_beta   90.00
_cell.angle_gamma   90.00
#
_symmetry.space_group_name_H-M   'P 1'
#
loop_
_entity.id
_entity.type
_entity.pdbx_description
1 polymer ?
#
loop_
_entity_poly.entity_id
_entity_poly.type
_entity_poly.pdbx_seq_one_letter_code
_entity_poly.pdbx_strand_id
1 'polypeptide(L)'
;MTTRKVQLLWASLILLSTGMLLGCSQNANNSETQSLEQKGVLQFRANGEDFVRKGFVSKDGWQISFNHLYVNLAEITAYQSEPSFNAEAGGSIQAQEKVVFEQAKTVDLAEGDEDAESILVAEVANAPTGQYNALSWKMVKAQQGSAIGQTLVMDGI
;
A
#
# COMPACT_ATOMS: atom_id res chain seq x y z
N MET A 1 56.31 4.03 -75.42
CA MET A 1 55.27 4.46 -74.47
C MET A 1 54.87 3.23 -73.66
N THR A 2 54.79 3.43 -72.36
CA THR A 2 54.94 2.50 -71.23
C THR A 2 53.87 1.40 -71.11
N THR A 3 54.35 0.15 -70.95
CA THR A 3 53.91 -0.95 -70.06
C THR A 3 52.40 -1.17 -69.77
N ARG A 4 51.79 -2.34 -70.04
CA ARG A 4 52.03 -3.72 -69.54
C ARG A 4 50.83 -4.11 -68.67
N LYS A 5 50.10 -5.19 -68.99
CA LYS A 5 49.47 -6.07 -67.98
C LYS A 5 49.48 -7.51 -68.47
N VAL A 6 49.93 -8.38 -67.57
CA VAL A 6 50.26 -9.80 -67.73
C VAL A 6 49.35 -10.57 -66.78
N GLN A 7 49.17 -11.87 -67.09
CA GLN A 7 48.90 -13.03 -66.21
C GLN A 7 47.44 -13.52 -66.21
N LEU A 8 47.19 -14.71 -66.79
CA LEU A 8 47.40 -16.08 -66.27
C LEU A 8 46.43 -16.38 -65.11
N LEU A 9 45.43 -17.22 -65.39
CA LEU A 9 44.60 -17.84 -64.37
C LEU A 9 44.48 -19.33 -64.66
N TRP A 10 45.13 -20.11 -63.80
CA TRP A 10 45.00 -21.54 -63.66
C TRP A 10 43.78 -21.86 -62.80
N ALA A 11 42.98 -22.82 -63.23
CA ALA A 11 41.95 -23.45 -62.41
C ALA A 11 42.56 -24.57 -61.55
N SER A 12 42.15 -24.67 -60.28
CA SER A 12 41.68 -25.92 -59.62
C SER A 12 41.75 -25.82 -58.08
N LEU A 13 40.56 -25.83 -57.46
CA LEU A 13 40.11 -26.74 -56.38
C LEU A 13 41.03 -27.00 -55.17
N ILE A 14 40.69 -26.50 -53.97
CA ILE A 14 40.73 -27.25 -52.68
C ILE A 14 39.70 -26.65 -51.69
N LEU A 15 39.01 -27.56 -50.99
CA LEU A 15 37.98 -27.43 -49.94
C LEU A 15 38.37 -26.62 -48.68
N LEU A 16 37.31 -26.36 -47.89
CA LEU A 16 37.25 -26.39 -46.42
C LEU A 16 37.63 -25.10 -45.67
N SER A 17 36.64 -24.39 -45.13
CA SER A 17 36.41 -24.34 -43.67
C SER A 17 35.41 -23.23 -43.28
N THR A 18 34.58 -23.64 -42.35
CA THR A 18 33.44 -23.00 -41.69
C THR A 18 33.85 -21.77 -40.86
N GLY A 19 33.03 -20.73 -40.84
CA GLY A 19 33.17 -19.64 -39.86
C GLY A 19 32.47 -18.33 -40.22
N MET A 20 31.17 -18.35 -40.49
CA MET A 20 30.38 -17.10 -40.54
C MET A 20 30.13 -16.60 -39.11
N LEU A 21 30.84 -15.54 -38.72
CA LEU A 21 30.48 -14.66 -37.61
C LEU A 21 29.20 -13.90 -38.00
N LEU A 22 28.04 -14.46 -37.69
CA LEU A 22 26.78 -13.72 -37.69
C LEU A 22 26.75 -12.85 -36.43
N GLY A 23 27.20 -11.61 -36.57
CA GLY A 23 26.89 -10.54 -35.62
C GLY A 23 25.39 -10.27 -35.66
N CYS A 24 24.67 -10.70 -34.62
CA CYS A 24 23.30 -10.27 -34.40
C CYS A 24 23.32 -8.79 -34.02
N SER A 25 22.97 -7.94 -34.99
CA SER A 25 22.43 -6.61 -34.73
C SER A 25 21.11 -6.81 -33.96
N GLN A 26 21.18 -6.82 -32.64
CA GLN A 26 19.99 -6.71 -31.79
C GLN A 26 19.45 -5.29 -31.95
N ASN A 27 18.47 -5.14 -32.83
CA ASN A 27 17.53 -4.03 -32.75
C ASN A 27 16.94 -4.06 -31.34
N ALA A 28 17.26 -3.03 -30.57
CA ALA A 28 16.61 -2.73 -29.31
C ALA A 28 15.14 -2.42 -29.61
N ASN A 29 14.32 -3.47 -29.66
CA ASN A 29 12.90 -3.33 -29.42
C ASN A 29 12.79 -2.88 -27.96
N ASN A 30 12.66 -1.57 -27.77
CA ASN A 30 12.07 -0.98 -26.59
C ASN A 30 10.68 -1.61 -26.44
N SER A 31 10.63 -2.77 -25.79
CA SER A 31 9.42 -3.24 -25.16
C SER A 31 9.21 -2.29 -24.01
N GLU A 32 8.45 -1.23 -24.26
CA GLU A 32 7.75 -0.52 -23.21
C GLU A 32 6.89 -1.57 -22.50
N THR A 33 7.44 -2.20 -21.47
CA THR A 33 6.66 -2.93 -20.50
C THR A 33 5.75 -1.90 -19.86
N GLN A 34 4.55 -1.75 -20.42
CA GLN A 34 3.44 -1.13 -19.69
C GLN A 34 3.28 -1.95 -18.42
N SER A 35 3.81 -1.43 -17.31
CA SER A 35 3.50 -1.96 -16.00
C SER A 35 2.01 -1.78 -15.81
N LEU A 36 1.23 -2.84 -16.02
CA LEU A 36 -0.16 -2.86 -15.59
C LEU A 36 -0.14 -2.57 -14.09
N GLU A 37 -0.63 -1.39 -13.69
CA GLU A 37 -0.81 -1.07 -12.28
C GLU A 37 -1.65 -2.19 -11.66
N GLN A 38 -1.01 -2.99 -10.82
CA GLN A 38 -1.69 -4.02 -10.08
C GLN A 38 -2.58 -3.33 -9.06
N LYS A 39 -3.85 -3.75 -9.02
CA LYS A 39 -4.86 -3.22 -8.11
C LYS A 39 -5.40 -4.33 -7.23
N GLY A 40 -5.74 -3.99 -6.01
CA GLY A 40 -6.26 -4.90 -5.01
C GLY A 40 -7.40 -4.30 -4.19
N VAL A 41 -7.69 -4.95 -3.07
CA VAL A 41 -8.67 -4.48 -2.08
C VAL A 41 -7.91 -4.02 -0.85
N LEU A 42 -8.13 -2.77 -0.44
CA LEU A 42 -7.58 -2.21 0.79
C LEU A 42 -8.67 -2.17 1.85
N GLN A 43 -8.43 -2.81 3.00
CA GLN A 43 -9.34 -2.79 4.15
C GLN A 43 -8.78 -1.91 5.25
N PHE A 44 -9.63 -1.03 5.79
CA PHE A 44 -9.36 -0.26 7.00
C PHE A 44 -10.02 -0.99 8.18
N ARG A 45 -9.22 -1.31 9.19
CA ARG A 45 -9.66 -2.05 10.38
C ARG A 45 -9.28 -1.29 11.64
N ALA A 46 -10.12 -1.38 12.66
CA ALA A 46 -9.91 -0.74 13.95
C ALA A 46 -9.97 -1.79 15.07
N ASN A 47 -9.17 -1.58 16.12
CA ASN A 47 -9.27 -2.32 17.38
C ASN A 47 -9.15 -1.33 18.54
N GLY A 48 -9.72 -1.68 19.70
CA GLY A 48 -9.55 -0.92 20.94
C GLY A 48 -8.30 -1.33 21.74
N GLU A 49 -7.42 -2.14 21.15
CA GLU A 49 -6.40 -2.91 21.88
C GLU A 49 -7.01 -3.75 23.03
N ASP A 50 -6.14 -4.35 23.83
CA ASP A 50 -6.54 -5.16 24.98
C ASP A 50 -7.25 -4.31 26.04
N PHE A 51 -6.89 -3.04 26.20
CA PHE A 51 -7.39 -2.18 27.27
C PHE A 51 -8.89 -1.92 27.20
N VAL A 52 -9.45 -1.84 26.00
CA VAL A 52 -10.87 -1.55 25.83
C VAL A 52 -11.72 -2.78 26.10
N ARG A 53 -11.22 -3.97 25.77
CA ARG A 53 -11.96 -5.24 25.90
C ARG A 53 -11.75 -5.94 27.24
N LYS A 54 -10.51 -5.91 27.77
CA LYS A 54 -10.16 -6.52 29.06
C LYS A 54 -10.36 -5.55 30.23
N GLY A 55 -10.48 -4.25 29.94
CA GLY A 55 -10.42 -3.21 30.94
C GLY A 55 -9.00 -3.06 31.51
N PHE A 56 -8.84 -2.17 32.49
CA PHE A 56 -7.58 -1.95 33.18
C PHE A 56 -7.80 -1.35 34.58
N VAL A 57 -6.76 -1.44 35.41
CA VAL A 57 -6.74 -0.81 36.73
C VAL A 57 -5.96 0.50 36.65
N SER A 58 -6.57 1.60 37.08
CA SER A 58 -5.92 2.91 37.14
C SER A 58 -4.86 2.95 38.25
N LYS A 59 -4.01 3.98 38.24
CA LYS A 59 -2.94 4.16 39.25
C LYS A 59 -3.47 4.34 40.69
N ASP A 60 -4.69 4.85 40.83
CA ASP A 60 -5.41 5.05 42.09
C ASP A 60 -6.32 3.85 42.45
N GLY A 61 -6.24 2.76 41.69
CA GLY A 61 -6.84 1.47 42.04
C GLY A 61 -8.27 1.25 41.55
N TRP A 62 -8.78 2.09 40.65
CA TRP A 62 -10.10 1.89 40.05
C TRP A 62 -10.02 0.84 38.95
N GLN A 63 -10.93 -0.13 39.02
CA GLN A 63 -11.19 -1.01 37.88
C GLN A 63 -12.00 -0.21 36.85
N ILE A 64 -11.49 -0.11 35.63
CA ILE A 64 -12.17 0.54 34.50
C ILE A 64 -12.48 -0.54 33.47
N SER A 65 -13.74 -0.66 33.10
CA SER A 65 -14.21 -1.55 32.03
C SER A 65 -15.19 -0.80 31.14
N PHE A 66 -15.29 -1.17 29.87
CA PHE A 66 -16.19 -0.52 28.92
C PHE A 66 -17.31 -1.47 28.49
N ASN A 67 -18.55 -1.00 28.59
CA ASN A 67 -19.68 -1.62 27.89
C ASN A 67 -19.60 -1.30 26.40
N HIS A 68 -19.33 -0.03 26.10
CA HIS A 68 -19.22 0.48 24.75
C HIS A 68 -18.12 1.55 24.68
N LEU A 69 -17.38 1.54 23.57
CA LEU A 69 -16.45 2.61 23.23
C LEU A 69 -16.65 3.02 21.78
N TYR A 70 -17.57 3.96 21.56
CA TYR A 70 -17.90 4.42 20.22
C TYR A 70 -16.94 5.51 19.76
N VAL A 71 -16.30 5.30 18.61
CA VAL A 71 -15.55 6.32 17.87
C VAL A 71 -16.17 6.54 16.50
N ASN A 72 -16.27 7.79 16.08
CA ASN A 72 -16.75 8.14 14.75
C ASN A 72 -15.62 8.70 13.88
N LEU A 73 -15.18 7.88 12.92
CA LEU A 73 -14.04 8.12 12.04
C LEU A 73 -14.53 8.65 10.69
N ALA A 74 -13.82 9.59 10.08
CA ALA A 74 -14.07 10.08 8.73
C ALA A 74 -12.77 10.41 8.01
N GLU A 75 -12.82 10.56 6.69
CA GLU A 75 -11.67 10.92 5.85
C GLU A 75 -10.44 10.04 6.12
N ILE A 76 -10.67 8.73 6.25
CA ILE A 76 -9.61 7.77 6.55
C ILE A 76 -8.72 7.65 5.31
N THR A 77 -7.46 8.00 5.43
CA THR A 77 -6.51 8.00 4.32
C THR A 77 -5.32 7.12 4.63
N ALA A 78 -5.08 6.11 3.79
CA ALA A 78 -3.86 5.33 3.80
C ALA A 78 -2.88 5.88 2.75
N TYR A 79 -1.59 5.90 3.10
CA TYR A 79 -0.54 6.41 2.23
C TYR A 79 0.56 5.38 2.04
N GLN A 80 1.11 5.35 0.84
CA GLN A 80 2.41 4.75 0.57
C GLN A 80 3.43 5.90 0.51
N SER A 81 4.44 5.90 1.39
CA SER A 81 5.51 6.91 1.41
C SER A 81 6.89 6.26 1.37
N GLU A 82 7.84 6.93 0.71
CA GLU A 82 9.27 6.62 0.76
C GLU A 82 10.04 7.93 0.98
N PRO A 83 10.75 8.10 2.12
CA PRO A 83 10.89 7.14 3.21
C PRO A 83 9.57 6.85 3.94
N SER A 84 9.55 5.73 4.68
CA SER A 84 8.43 5.43 5.58
C SER A 84 8.19 6.59 6.54
N PHE A 85 6.92 6.92 6.79
CA PHE A 85 6.56 8.04 7.66
C PHE A 85 7.06 7.81 9.10
N ASN A 86 7.72 8.82 9.65
CA ASN A 86 8.15 8.83 11.05
C ASN A 86 7.24 9.77 11.85
N ALA A 87 6.29 9.20 12.59
CA ALA A 87 5.33 9.97 13.39
C ALA A 87 6.01 10.76 14.53
N GLU A 88 7.12 10.25 15.09
CA GLU A 88 7.83 10.86 16.22
C GLU A 88 8.66 12.07 15.81
N ALA A 89 9.15 12.10 14.57
CA ALA A 89 9.88 13.25 14.03
C ALA A 89 8.97 14.45 13.76
N GLY A 90 7.65 14.24 13.72
CA GLY A 90 6.67 15.23 13.28
C GLY A 90 6.76 15.54 11.78
N GLY A 91 5.91 16.46 11.32
CA GLY A 91 5.85 16.90 9.92
C GLY A 91 4.72 16.28 9.10
N SER A 92 4.71 16.55 7.80
CA SER A 92 3.69 16.07 6.87
C SER A 92 4.11 14.80 6.14
N ILE A 93 3.14 13.92 5.87
CA ILE A 93 3.34 12.68 5.12
C ILE A 93 3.73 13.02 3.67
N GLN A 94 4.89 12.53 3.22
CA GLN A 94 5.37 12.65 1.84
C GLN A 94 4.87 11.45 1.01
N ALA A 95 3.61 11.51 0.59
CA ALA A 95 2.95 10.39 -0.08
C ALA A 95 3.33 10.28 -1.56
N GLN A 96 3.62 9.06 -2.00
CA GLN A 96 3.66 8.69 -3.42
C GLN A 96 2.26 8.31 -3.90
N GLU A 97 1.54 7.55 -3.07
CA GLU A 97 0.16 7.11 -3.33
C GLU A 97 -0.73 7.38 -2.13
N LYS A 98 -2.02 7.61 -2.39
CA LYS A 98 -3.05 7.78 -1.37
C LYS A 98 -4.34 7.08 -1.73
N VAL A 99 -4.98 6.46 -0.74
CA VAL A 99 -6.33 5.90 -0.85
C VAL A 99 -7.18 6.49 0.26
N VAL A 100 -8.28 7.13 -0.11
CA VAL A 100 -9.15 7.86 0.81
C VAL A 100 -10.52 7.19 0.90
N PHE A 101 -11.00 7.01 2.12
CA PHE A 101 -12.38 6.70 2.46
C PHE A 101 -13.03 7.93 3.12
N GLU A 102 -13.82 8.67 2.34
CA GLU A 102 -14.38 9.97 2.72
C GLU A 102 -15.52 9.87 3.74
N GLN A 103 -16.25 8.75 3.77
CA GLN A 103 -17.47 8.64 4.55
C GLN A 103 -17.19 8.51 6.04
N ALA A 104 -18.09 9.07 6.86
CA ALA A 104 -18.04 8.87 8.30
C ALA A 104 -18.56 7.47 8.68
N LYS A 105 -17.87 6.81 9.60
CA LYS A 105 -18.23 5.50 10.16
C LYS A 105 -18.07 5.51 11.67
N THR A 106 -19.15 5.21 12.37
CA THR A 106 -19.12 4.92 13.82
C THR A 106 -18.77 3.46 14.03
N VAL A 107 -17.84 3.20 14.95
CA VAL A 107 -17.32 1.88 15.33
C VAL A 107 -17.38 1.77 16.85
N ASP A 108 -17.81 0.62 17.36
CA ASP A 108 -17.71 0.30 18.80
C ASP A 108 -16.45 -0.53 19.05
N LEU A 109 -15.41 0.05 19.63
CA LEU A 109 -14.14 -0.63 19.87
C LEU A 109 -14.22 -1.68 20.98
N ALA A 110 -15.27 -1.64 21.80
CA ALA A 110 -15.55 -2.66 22.80
C ALA A 110 -16.34 -3.86 22.23
N GLU A 111 -16.69 -3.83 20.94
CA GLU A 111 -17.39 -4.94 20.30
C GLU A 111 -16.51 -6.20 20.24
N GLY A 112 -17.09 -7.32 20.70
CA GLY A 112 -16.42 -8.62 20.77
C GLY A 112 -15.84 -8.93 22.14
N ASP A 113 -15.32 -10.14 22.28
CA ASP A 113 -14.56 -10.56 23.47
C ASP A 113 -13.08 -10.18 23.36
N GLU A 114 -12.29 -10.59 24.34
CA GLU A 114 -10.86 -10.28 24.41
C GLU A 114 -10.03 -10.80 23.23
N ASP A 115 -10.53 -11.82 22.51
CA ASP A 115 -9.85 -12.48 21.39
C ASP A 115 -10.50 -12.16 20.02
N ALA A 116 -11.55 -11.33 20.01
CA ALA A 116 -12.26 -11.04 18.77
C ALA A 116 -11.38 -10.35 17.72
N GLU A 117 -11.70 -10.59 16.45
CA GLU A 117 -10.99 -9.95 15.34
C GLU A 117 -11.11 -8.42 15.38
N SER A 118 -10.20 -7.76 14.64
CA SER A 118 -10.32 -6.32 14.38
C SER A 118 -11.59 -6.00 13.59
N ILE A 119 -12.19 -4.85 13.88
CA ILE A 119 -13.48 -4.44 13.31
C ILE A 119 -13.23 -3.81 11.94
N LEU A 120 -13.94 -4.28 10.91
CA LEU A 120 -13.88 -3.71 9.57
C LEU A 120 -14.58 -2.34 9.55
N VAL A 121 -13.81 -1.29 9.25
CA VAL A 121 -14.31 0.09 9.18
C VAL A 121 -14.75 0.41 7.76
N ALA A 122 -13.90 0.12 6.79
CA ALA A 122 -14.12 0.42 5.38
C ALA A 122 -13.34 -0.52 4.47
N GLU A 123 -13.79 -0.62 3.23
CA GLU A 123 -13.11 -1.35 2.16
C GLU A 123 -13.08 -0.48 0.90
N VAL A 124 -11.92 -0.41 0.26
CA VAL A 124 -11.74 0.28 -1.02
C VAL A 124 -11.24 -0.72 -2.06
N ALA A 125 -12.08 -0.99 -3.05
CA ALA A 125 -11.73 -1.80 -4.20
C ALA A 125 -10.82 -1.02 -5.17
N ASN A 126 -10.04 -1.76 -5.96
CA ASN A 126 -9.15 -1.22 -6.97
C ASN A 126 -8.07 -0.25 -6.43
N ALA A 127 -7.63 -0.45 -5.19
CA ALA A 127 -6.54 0.31 -4.59
C ALA A 127 -5.19 -0.09 -5.23
N PRO A 128 -4.27 0.85 -5.50
CA PRO A 128 -2.92 0.52 -5.97
C PRO A 128 -2.23 -0.47 -5.02
N THR A 129 -1.64 -1.54 -5.55
CA THR A 129 -0.86 -2.46 -4.72
C THR A 129 0.40 -1.79 -4.22
N GLY A 130 0.79 -2.06 -2.97
CA GLY A 130 2.02 -1.57 -2.39
C GLY A 130 1.97 -1.61 -0.86
N GLN A 131 3.00 -1.03 -0.23
CA GLN A 131 3.08 -0.96 1.22
C GLN A 131 2.49 0.36 1.72
N TYR A 132 1.32 0.28 2.33
CA TYR A 132 0.74 1.39 3.05
C TYR A 132 1.38 1.48 4.45
N ASN A 133 2.17 2.53 4.68
CA ASN A 133 3.00 2.70 5.87
C ASN A 133 2.68 3.98 6.65
N ALA A 134 1.64 4.71 6.25
CA ALA A 134 1.05 5.78 7.04
C ALA A 134 -0.48 5.77 6.92
N LEU A 135 -1.14 6.21 7.99
CA LEU A 135 -2.59 6.32 8.09
C LEU A 135 -2.95 7.65 8.74
N SER A 136 -3.98 8.31 8.22
CA SER A 136 -4.60 9.47 8.86
C SER A 136 -6.11 9.32 8.85
N TRP A 137 -6.78 10.01 9.77
CA TRP A 137 -8.23 10.07 9.85
C TRP A 137 -8.64 11.33 10.60
N LYS A 138 -9.93 11.67 10.53
CA LYS A 138 -10.58 12.66 11.37
C LYS A 138 -11.55 12.00 12.32
N MET A 139 -11.70 12.58 13.50
CA MET A 139 -12.85 12.30 14.36
C MET A 139 -13.87 13.41 14.19
N VAL A 140 -15.06 13.04 13.70
CA VAL A 140 -16.16 13.98 13.45
C VAL A 140 -17.37 13.57 14.27
N LYS A 141 -18.29 14.50 14.54
CA LYS A 141 -19.51 14.16 15.28
C LYS A 141 -20.34 13.15 14.51
N ALA A 142 -20.76 12.07 15.18
CA ALA A 142 -21.67 11.11 14.59
C ALA A 142 -23.01 11.78 14.29
N GLN A 143 -23.59 11.45 13.13
CA GLN A 143 -24.89 11.99 12.69
C GLN A 143 -26.06 11.11 13.12
N GLN A 144 -25.79 9.90 13.61
CA GLN A 144 -26.79 8.89 13.99
C GLN A 144 -26.19 7.89 14.99
N GLY A 145 -27.05 7.02 15.53
CA GLY A 145 -26.65 5.95 16.45
C GLY A 145 -26.36 6.43 17.88
N SER A 146 -25.82 5.53 18.71
CA SER A 146 -25.57 5.75 20.14
C SER A 146 -24.61 6.91 20.44
N ALA A 147 -23.76 7.29 19.47
CA ALA A 147 -22.79 8.36 19.61
C ALA A 147 -23.25 9.71 19.00
N ILE A 148 -24.53 9.86 18.65
CA ILE A 148 -25.03 11.05 17.93
C ILE A 148 -24.60 12.37 18.60
N GLY A 149 -24.06 13.28 17.79
CA GLY A 149 -23.55 14.59 18.24
C GLY A 149 -22.18 14.56 18.91
N GLN A 150 -21.59 13.38 19.12
CA GLN A 150 -20.28 13.19 19.75
C GLN A 150 -19.26 12.59 18.78
N THR A 151 -17.98 12.87 19.01
CA THR A 151 -16.86 12.25 18.27
C THR A 151 -16.44 10.93 18.90
N LEU A 152 -16.62 10.82 20.21
CA LEU A 152 -16.22 9.71 21.07
C LEU A 152 -17.24 9.59 22.20
N VAL A 153 -17.69 8.37 22.51
CA VAL A 153 -18.50 8.07 23.70
C VAL A 153 -17.84 6.89 24.41
N MET A 154 -17.56 7.07 25.70
CA MET A 154 -17.09 6.02 26.59
C MET A 154 -18.23 5.68 27.55
N ASP A 155 -18.71 4.45 27.50
CA ASP A 155 -19.71 3.92 28.42
C ASP A 155 -19.06 2.75 29.17
N GLY A 156 -18.98 2.85 30.49
CA GLY A 156 -18.23 1.93 31.33
C GLY A 156 -18.95 1.53 32.61
N ILE A 157 -18.36 0.57 33.32
CA ILE A 157 -18.81 0.04 34.61
C ILE A 157 -17.73 0.26 35.66
#